data_AF-A0A0A9GGD3-F1
#
_entry.id   AF-A0A0A9GGD3-F1
#
_cell.length_a   1.000
_cell.length_b   1.000
_cell.length_c   1.000
_cell.angle_alpha   90.00
_cell.angle_beta   90.00
_cell.angle_gamma   90.00
#
_symmetry.space_group_name_H-M   'P 1'
#
loop_
_entity.id
_entity.type
_entity.pdbx_description
1 polymer ?
#
loop_
_entity_poly.entity_id
_entity_poly.type
_entity_poly.pdbx_seq_one_letter_code
_entity_poly.pdbx_strand_id
1 'polypeptide(L)'
;MSAGAQLPGPAIPILSQSFLVWQLIFSALLLGRRYSMRQIVGCVLVTSGVILAVASGANKGQFLSEVKLIWPALMIASSAFQAGASILKEAVFIDGAKRLKGRRPDIFVVNSFGSGFQALFVFLLLPFLSNLRGIKFAELPAYLNGGTECFLNVGESPIDCGGAPFLPLLFIVVNMAFNISLLNLVKMSSAVVASLTATSAVPISIYILSLPLPYIPHGAELSMSFIFGAVVMLTGLILYNLPQSSSKESKAD
;
A
#
# COMPACT_ATOMS: atom_id res chain seq x y z
N MET A 1 -4.87 -4.25 9.15
CA MET A 1 -3.62 -4.67 9.83
C MET A 1 -3.75 -5.95 10.67
N SER A 2 -4.96 -6.43 11.01
CA SER A 2 -5.11 -7.67 11.80
C SER A 2 -4.65 -8.94 11.06
N ALA A 3 -4.91 -9.06 9.75
CA ALA A 3 -4.42 -10.18 8.95
C ALA A 3 -2.89 -10.18 8.81
N GLY A 4 -2.27 -9.01 8.68
CA GLY A 4 -0.81 -8.89 8.57
C GLY A 4 -0.06 -9.34 9.82
N ALA A 5 -0.69 -9.29 11.00
CA ALA A 5 -0.08 -9.80 12.24
C ALA A 5 -0.08 -11.34 12.33
N GLN A 6 -0.91 -12.02 11.53
CA GLN A 6 -1.09 -13.48 11.55
C GLN A 6 -0.51 -14.16 10.30
N LEU A 7 0.04 -13.37 9.38
CA LEU A 7 0.64 -13.85 8.13
C LEU A 7 2.16 -13.77 8.22
N PRO A 8 2.89 -14.72 7.61
CA PRO A 8 4.34 -14.61 7.47
C PRO A 8 4.70 -13.31 6.76
N GLY A 9 5.75 -12.63 7.22
CA GLY A 9 6.22 -11.36 6.62
C GLY A 9 6.33 -11.38 5.08
N PRO A 10 6.90 -12.44 4.46
CA PRO A 10 6.94 -12.58 3.01
C PRO A 10 5.56 -12.78 2.33
N ALA A 11 4.55 -13.31 3.02
CA ALA A 11 3.22 -13.49 2.43
C ALA A 11 2.49 -12.15 2.24
N ILE A 12 2.82 -11.14 3.05
CA ILE A 12 2.15 -9.83 3.04
C ILE A 12 2.33 -9.10 1.70
N PRO A 13 3.55 -8.88 1.15
CA PRO A 13 3.71 -8.25 -0.15
C PRO A 13 3.07 -9.03 -1.31
N ILE A 14 3.12 -10.37 -1.26
CA ILE A 14 2.56 -11.26 -2.28
C ILE A 14 1.04 -11.08 -2.34
N LEU A 15 0.37 -11.23 -1.20
CA LEU A 15 -1.08 -11.08 -1.12
C LEU A 15 -1.51 -9.63 -1.36
N SER A 16 -0.68 -8.65 -1.01
CA SER A 16 -0.91 -7.24 -1.33
C SER A 16 -0.88 -6.96 -2.84
N GLN A 17 -0.31 -7.82 -3.69
CA GLN A 17 -0.39 -7.65 -5.15
C GLN A 17 -1.82 -7.80 -5.69
N SER A 18 -2.71 -8.49 -4.95
CA SER A 18 -4.14 -8.54 -5.29
C SER A 18 -4.76 -7.15 -5.43
N PHE A 19 -4.21 -6.15 -4.73
CA PHE A 19 -4.58 -4.75 -4.86
C PHE A 19 -4.54 -4.24 -6.31
N LEU A 20 -3.47 -4.54 -7.06
CA LEU A 20 -3.34 -4.10 -8.46
C LEU A 20 -4.42 -4.72 -9.36
N VAL A 21 -4.74 -5.99 -9.13
CA VAL A 21 -5.79 -6.71 -9.88
C VAL A 21 -7.15 -6.07 -9.63
N TRP A 22 -7.49 -5.82 -8.36
CA TRP A 22 -8.73 -5.14 -8.00
C TRP A 22 -8.79 -3.71 -8.55
N GLN A 23 -7.68 -2.98 -8.56
CA GLN A 23 -7.64 -1.64 -9.15
C GLN A 23 -7.93 -1.64 -10.65
N LEU A 24 -7.39 -2.59 -11.42
CA LEU A 24 -7.70 -2.72 -12.84
C LEU A 24 -9.18 -3.01 -13.06
N ILE A 25 -9.75 -3.93 -12.27
CA ILE A 25 -11.18 -4.28 -12.34
C ILE A 25 -12.04 -3.05 -12.02
N PHE A 26 -11.81 -2.38 -10.89
CA PHE A 26 -12.61 -1.22 -10.50
C PHE A 26 -12.40 -0.02 -11.40
N SER A 27 -11.20 0.17 -11.95
CA SER A 27 -10.97 1.23 -12.93
C SER A 27 -11.70 0.95 -14.24
N ALA A 28 -11.74 -0.31 -14.71
CA ALA A 28 -12.54 -0.67 -15.88
C ALA A 28 -14.05 -0.48 -15.63
N LEU A 29 -14.54 -0.86 -14.45
CA LEU A 29 -15.97 -0.78 -14.10
C LEU A 29 -16.45 0.63 -13.74
N LEU A 30 -15.71 1.39 -12.93
CA LEU A 30 -16.13 2.69 -12.40
C LEU A 30 -15.68 3.87 -13.26
N LEU A 31 -14.49 3.78 -13.87
CA LEU A 31 -13.93 4.85 -14.72
C LEU A 31 -14.13 4.57 -16.22
N GLY A 32 -14.53 3.35 -16.60
CA GLY A 32 -14.71 2.97 -18.00
C GLY A 32 -13.40 2.90 -18.79
N ARG A 33 -12.24 2.78 -18.13
CA ARG A 33 -10.94 2.74 -18.82
C ARG A 33 -10.77 1.42 -19.58
N ARG A 34 -10.24 1.52 -20.79
CA ARG A 34 -9.78 0.37 -21.58
C ARG A 34 -8.27 0.23 -21.43
N TYR A 35 -7.83 -0.98 -21.08
CA TYR A 35 -6.42 -1.30 -20.91
C TYR A 35 -5.88 -1.99 -22.16
N SER A 36 -4.68 -1.61 -22.59
CA SER A 36 -4.00 -2.28 -23.71
C SER A 36 -3.37 -3.60 -23.25
N MET A 37 -3.11 -4.50 -24.19
CA MET A 37 -2.43 -5.77 -23.88
C MET A 37 -1.06 -5.55 -23.22
N ARG A 38 -0.34 -4.49 -23.59
CA ARG A 38 0.94 -4.11 -22.95
C ARG A 38 0.76 -3.77 -21.47
N GLN A 39 -0.30 -3.06 -21.11
CA GLN A 39 -0.60 -2.73 -19.71
C GLN A 39 -0.96 -3.96 -18.89
N ILE A 40 -1.74 -4.88 -19.47
CA ILE A 40 -2.09 -6.15 -18.82
C ILE A 40 -0.82 -6.99 -18.58
N VAL A 41 0.02 -7.15 -19.62
CA VAL A 41 1.29 -7.87 -19.51
C VAL A 41 2.22 -7.19 -18.49
N GLY A 42 2.31 -5.85 -18.49
CA GLY A 42 3.08 -5.09 -17.51
C GLY A 42 2.65 -5.36 -16.06
N CYS A 43 1.35 -5.36 -15.78
CA CYS A 43 0.82 -5.69 -14.45
C CYS A 43 1.09 -7.15 -14.05
N VAL A 44 0.96 -8.09 -14.99
CA VAL A 44 1.29 -9.51 -14.75
C VAL A 44 2.78 -9.66 -14.42
N LEU A 45 3.67 -9.01 -15.19
CA LEU A 45 5.10 -9.03 -14.92
C LEU A 45 5.46 -8.43 -13.55
N VAL A 46 4.82 -7.32 -13.16
CA VAL A 46 5.02 -6.73 -11.82
C VAL A 46 4.60 -7.71 -10.73
N THR A 47 3.43 -8.34 -10.88
CA THR A 47 2.93 -9.33 -9.91
C THR A 47 3.88 -10.52 -9.81
N SER A 48 4.31 -11.08 -10.94
CA SER A 48 5.25 -12.19 -10.99
C SER A 48 6.62 -11.82 -10.41
N GLY A 49 7.12 -10.61 -10.68
CA GLY A 49 8.39 -10.12 -10.16
C GLY A 49 8.38 -10.01 -8.63
N VAL A 50 7.28 -9.52 -8.04
CA VAL A 50 7.13 -9.48 -6.58
C VAL A 50 7.06 -10.88 -5.98
N ILE A 51 6.31 -11.80 -6.60
CA ILE A 51 6.24 -13.21 -6.15
C ILE A 51 7.63 -13.83 -6.15
N LEU A 52 8.40 -13.68 -7.24
CA LEU A 52 9.76 -14.21 -7.36
C LEU A 52 10.71 -13.59 -6.33
N ALA A 53 10.63 -12.27 -6.15
CA ALA A 53 11.50 -11.56 -5.22
C ALA A 53 11.29 -12.01 -3.77
N VAL A 54 10.03 -12.20 -3.39
CA VAL A 54 9.65 -12.46 -2.00
C VAL A 54 9.66 -13.96 -1.67
N ALA A 55 9.33 -14.82 -2.63
CA ALA A 55 9.42 -16.27 -2.45
C ALA A 55 10.87 -16.76 -2.28
N SER A 56 11.86 -15.98 -2.69
CA SER A 56 13.27 -16.36 -2.53
C SER A 56 13.80 -16.24 -1.10
N GLY A 57 13.25 -15.36 -0.27
CA GLY A 57 13.62 -15.25 1.14
C GLY A 57 12.92 -16.29 2.02
N ALA A 58 12.20 -17.22 1.39
CA ALA A 58 11.17 -18.02 2.00
C ALA A 58 11.61 -19.50 2.01
N ASN A 59 11.88 -20.07 3.20
CA ASN A 59 12.34 -21.46 3.33
C ASN A 59 11.30 -22.46 2.79
N LYS A 60 11.66 -23.20 1.74
CA LYS A 60 10.77 -24.09 0.95
C LYS A 60 9.94 -25.03 1.85
N GLY A 61 8.63 -24.80 1.95
CA GLY A 61 7.69 -25.85 2.40
C GLY A 61 6.42 -25.45 3.14
N GLN A 62 6.35 -24.28 3.80
CA GLN A 62 5.31 -24.07 4.84
C GLN A 62 4.66 -22.68 4.90
N PHE A 63 4.75 -21.86 3.84
CA PHE A 63 4.27 -20.45 3.90
C PHE A 63 2.78 -20.26 4.09
N LEU A 64 1.95 -21.19 3.61
CA LEU A 64 0.49 -21.06 3.65
C LEU A 64 -0.21 -22.27 4.27
N SER A 65 0.51 -23.37 4.50
CA SER A 65 -0.06 -24.61 5.06
C SER A 65 -0.35 -24.50 6.56
N GLU A 66 0.34 -23.61 7.27
CA GLU A 66 0.19 -23.41 8.72
C GLU A 66 -0.80 -22.28 9.07
N VAL A 67 -1.20 -21.48 8.07
CA VAL A 67 -2.08 -20.33 8.27
C VAL A 67 -3.51 -20.67 7.85
N LYS A 68 -4.48 -20.43 8.74
CA LYS A 68 -5.91 -20.55 8.42
C LYS A 68 -6.23 -19.70 7.19
N LEU A 69 -6.85 -20.31 6.17
CA LEU A 69 -7.26 -19.67 4.90
C LEU A 69 -8.08 -18.38 5.07
N ILE A 70 -8.69 -18.20 6.25
CA ILE A 70 -9.41 -16.97 6.61
C ILE A 70 -8.52 -15.72 6.57
N TRP A 71 -7.23 -15.82 6.91
CA TRP A 71 -6.34 -14.66 6.98
C TRP A 71 -5.89 -14.17 5.60
N PRO A 72 -5.44 -15.04 4.68
CA PRO A 72 -5.23 -14.65 3.28
C PRO A 72 -6.51 -14.11 2.62
N ALA A 73 -7.66 -14.77 2.82
CA ALA A 73 -8.93 -14.32 2.25
C ALA A 73 -9.34 -12.93 2.76
N LEU A 74 -9.22 -12.70 4.07
CA LEU A 74 -9.48 -11.39 4.69
C LEU A 74 -8.56 -10.30 4.14
N MET A 75 -7.29 -10.64 3.88
CA MET A 75 -6.35 -9.69 3.28
C MET A 75 -6.74 -9.33 1.84
N ILE A 76 -7.07 -10.32 1.00
CA ILE A 76 -7.52 -10.09 -0.38
C ILE A 76 -8.80 -9.25 -0.41
N ALA A 77 -9.76 -9.54 0.48
CA ALA A 77 -10.98 -8.76 0.62
C ALA A 77 -10.68 -7.32 1.05
N SER A 78 -9.79 -7.12 2.02
CA SER A 78 -9.35 -5.78 2.45
C SER A 78 -8.67 -5.01 1.30
N SER A 79 -7.87 -5.68 0.47
CA SER A 79 -7.22 -5.08 -0.70
C SER A 79 -8.23 -4.57 -1.72
N ALA A 80 -9.38 -5.24 -1.88
CA ALA A 80 -10.45 -4.76 -2.75
C ALA A 80 -11.02 -3.43 -2.28
N PHE A 81 -11.33 -3.27 -0.98
CA PHE A 81 -11.81 -1.99 -0.43
C PHE A 81 -10.76 -0.88 -0.58
N GLN A 82 -9.49 -1.19 -0.34
CA GLN A 82 -8.40 -0.23 -0.54
C GLN A 82 -8.29 0.20 -2.01
N ALA A 83 -8.40 -0.76 -2.94
CA ALA A 83 -8.37 -0.49 -4.37
C ALA A 83 -9.55 0.39 -4.78
N GLY A 84 -10.76 0.06 -4.33
CA GLY A 84 -11.96 0.86 -4.55
C GLY A 84 -11.82 2.29 -4.05
N ALA A 85 -11.27 2.48 -2.85
CA ALA A 85 -11.01 3.82 -2.31
C ALA A 85 -10.01 4.62 -3.17
N SER A 86 -8.97 3.97 -3.70
CA SER A 86 -7.99 4.60 -4.60
C SER A 86 -8.62 5.01 -5.94
N ILE A 87 -9.42 4.13 -6.56
CA ILE A 87 -10.14 4.42 -7.80
C ILE A 87 -11.20 5.51 -7.60
N LEU A 88 -11.89 5.52 -6.46
CA LEU A 88 -12.88 6.55 -6.15
C LEU A 88 -12.22 7.93 -5.99
N LYS A 89 -11.03 8.00 -5.39
CA LYS A 89 -10.25 9.26 -5.34
C LYS A 89 -9.88 9.74 -6.75
N GLU A 90 -9.47 8.84 -7.64
CA GLU A 90 -9.24 9.19 -9.05
C GLU A 90 -10.52 9.72 -9.72
N ALA A 91 -11.66 9.05 -9.50
CA ALA A 91 -12.96 9.49 -10.03
C ALA A 91 -13.35 10.89 -9.55
N VAL A 92 -13.10 11.21 -8.27
CA VAL A 92 -13.32 12.56 -7.71
C VAL A 92 -12.44 13.61 -8.39
N PHE A 93 -11.16 13.30 -8.67
CA PHE A 93 -10.30 14.22 -9.40
C PHE A 93 -10.78 14.46 -10.84
N ILE A 94 -11.28 13.42 -11.52
CA ILE A 94 -11.80 13.50 -12.88
C ILE A 94 -13.12 14.28 -12.92
N ASP A 95 -14.08 13.96 -12.04
CA ASP A 95 -15.36 14.66 -11.97
C ASP A 95 -15.17 16.13 -11.56
N GLY A 96 -14.31 16.38 -10.58
CA GLY A 96 -13.94 17.73 -10.18
C GLY A 96 -13.35 18.55 -11.33
N ALA A 97 -12.50 17.95 -12.17
CA ALA A 97 -11.97 18.63 -13.36
C ALA A 97 -13.07 19.01 -14.37
N LYS A 98 -14.08 18.14 -14.55
CA LYS A 98 -15.23 18.43 -15.42
C LYS A 98 -16.06 19.59 -14.88
N ARG A 99 -16.37 19.57 -13.57
CA ARG A 99 -17.21 20.61 -12.94
C ARG A 99 -16.51 21.96 -12.81
N LEU A 100 -15.20 21.97 -12.67
CA LEU A 100 -14.39 23.19 -12.47
C LEU A 100 -13.77 23.72 -13.77
N LYS A 101 -14.38 23.44 -14.94
CA LYS A 101 -13.93 23.93 -16.27
C LYS A 101 -12.45 23.65 -16.56
N GLY A 102 -11.98 22.45 -16.22
CA GLY A 102 -10.60 22.00 -16.44
C GLY A 102 -9.64 22.22 -15.27
N ARG A 103 -10.04 22.92 -14.20
CA ARG A 103 -9.24 22.99 -12.97
C ARG A 103 -9.45 21.73 -12.14
N ARG A 104 -8.38 21.03 -11.77
CA ARG A 104 -8.48 19.85 -10.88
C ARG A 104 -8.68 20.30 -9.43
N PRO A 105 -9.46 19.57 -8.61
CA PRO A 105 -9.54 19.82 -7.17
C PRO A 105 -8.17 19.89 -6.52
N ASP A 106 -8.07 20.69 -5.46
CA ASP A 106 -6.86 20.74 -4.65
C ASP A 106 -6.67 19.40 -3.94
N ILE A 107 -5.42 18.92 -3.94
CA ILE A 107 -5.00 17.70 -3.24
C ILE A 107 -5.29 17.85 -1.76
N PHE A 108 -5.08 19.03 -1.19
CA PHE A 108 -5.33 19.28 0.23
C PHE A 108 -6.78 19.05 0.61
N VAL A 109 -7.73 19.46 -0.23
CA VAL A 109 -9.16 19.25 0.02
C VAL A 109 -9.48 17.77 0.03
N VAL A 110 -9.11 17.04 -1.04
CA VAL A 110 -9.41 15.61 -1.16
C VAL A 110 -8.73 14.80 -0.04
N ASN A 111 -7.47 15.11 0.28
CA ASN A 111 -6.74 14.43 1.35
C ASN A 111 -7.34 14.74 2.73
N SER A 112 -7.66 16.00 3.03
CA SER A 112 -8.19 16.40 4.35
C SER A 112 -9.57 15.81 4.61
N PHE A 113 -10.47 15.84 3.63
CA PHE A 113 -11.77 15.16 3.77
C PHE A 113 -11.59 13.65 3.91
N GLY A 114 -10.71 13.03 3.11
CA GLY A 114 -10.40 11.60 3.23
C GLY A 114 -9.88 11.22 4.61
N SER A 115 -8.87 11.94 5.12
CA SER A 115 -8.28 11.71 6.44
C SER A 115 -9.25 12.04 7.58
N GLY A 116 -10.08 13.08 7.44
CA GLY A 116 -11.07 13.47 8.43
C GLY A 116 -12.14 12.40 8.62
N PHE A 117 -12.74 11.92 7.53
CA PHE A 117 -13.70 10.80 7.60
C PHE A 117 -13.03 9.51 8.06
N GLN A 118 -11.81 9.22 7.60
CA GLN A 118 -11.06 8.06 8.09
C GLN A 118 -10.86 8.11 9.61
N ALA A 119 -10.46 9.26 10.16
CA ALA A 119 -10.32 9.43 11.61
C ALA A 119 -11.67 9.24 12.32
N LEU A 120 -12.74 9.86 11.83
CA LEU A 120 -14.09 9.72 12.39
C LEU A 120 -14.55 8.26 12.45
N PHE A 121 -14.44 7.52 11.34
CA PHE A 121 -14.84 6.11 11.30
C PHE A 121 -13.93 5.24 12.14
N VAL A 122 -12.62 5.52 12.20
CA VAL A 122 -11.70 4.80 13.08
C VAL A 122 -12.08 5.00 14.54
N PHE A 123 -12.37 6.24 14.99
CA PHE A 123 -12.81 6.51 16.35
C PHE A 123 -14.15 5.85 16.67
N LEU A 124 -15.10 5.89 15.74
CA LEU A 124 -16.40 5.25 15.90
C LEU A 124 -16.30 3.72 16.01
N LEU A 125 -15.41 3.10 15.23
CA LEU A 125 -15.19 1.65 15.21
C LEU A 125 -14.18 1.17 16.25
N LEU A 126 -13.44 2.08 16.88
CA LEU A 126 -12.40 1.78 17.86
C LEU A 126 -12.86 0.82 18.97
N PRO A 127 -14.02 1.02 19.66
CA PRO A 127 -14.44 0.09 20.70
C PRO A 127 -14.70 -1.33 20.18
N PHE A 128 -15.21 -1.46 18.95
CA PHE A 128 -15.43 -2.75 18.30
C PHE A 128 -14.11 -3.41 17.90
N LEU A 129 -13.20 -2.65 17.28
CA LEU A 129 -11.89 -3.13 16.86
C LEU A 129 -10.99 -3.53 18.04
N SER A 130 -11.06 -2.79 19.15
CA SER A 130 -10.35 -3.10 20.39
C SER A 130 -10.84 -4.39 21.02
N ASN A 131 -12.15 -4.64 21.01
CA ASN A 131 -12.74 -5.89 21.49
C ASN A 131 -12.24 -7.09 20.67
N LEU A 132 -12.20 -6.96 19.33
CA LEU A 132 -11.62 -7.97 18.43
C LEU A 132 -10.12 -8.23 18.67
N ARG A 133 -9.40 -7.26 19.24
CA ARG A 133 -7.99 -7.38 19.65
C ARG A 133 -7.82 -7.93 21.07
N GLY A 134 -8.91 -8.19 21.79
CA GLY A 134 -8.90 -8.73 23.15
C GLY A 134 -8.96 -7.69 24.27
N ILE A 135 -9.10 -6.39 23.96
CA ILE A 135 -9.20 -5.32 24.96
C ILE A 135 -10.68 -5.06 25.26
N LYS A 136 -11.07 -5.23 26.53
CA LYS A 136 -12.45 -4.96 26.96
C LYS A 136 -12.74 -3.46 26.86
N PHE A 137 -13.99 -3.10 26.57
CA PHE A 137 -14.41 -1.69 26.46
C PHE A 137 -14.10 -0.87 27.73
N ALA A 138 -14.20 -1.48 28.91
CA ALA A 138 -13.89 -0.84 30.18
C ALA A 138 -12.40 -0.46 30.36
N GLU A 139 -11.49 -1.20 29.72
CA GLU A 139 -10.05 -0.98 29.81
C GLU A 139 -9.54 -0.01 28.73
N LEU A 140 -10.40 0.34 27.77
CA LEU A 140 -10.05 1.18 26.64
C LEU A 140 -9.54 2.58 27.04
N PRO A 141 -10.18 3.31 27.99
CA PRO A 141 -9.67 4.61 28.40
C PRO A 141 -8.30 4.51 29.10
N ALA A 142 -8.09 3.49 29.92
CA ALA A 142 -6.81 3.24 30.58
C ALA A 142 -5.72 2.88 29.56
N TYR A 143 -6.07 2.09 28.55
CA TYR A 143 -5.16 1.74 27.43
C TYR A 143 -4.76 2.97 26.61
N LEU A 144 -5.70 3.87 26.33
CA LEU A 144 -5.41 5.14 25.64
C LEU A 144 -4.53 6.04 26.49
N ASN A 145 -4.79 6.14 27.80
CA ASN A 145 -3.98 6.96 28.70
C ASN A 145 -2.53 6.45 28.80
N GLY A 146 -2.35 5.13 28.95
CA GLY A 146 -1.00 4.53 28.92
C GLY A 146 -0.29 4.74 27.58
N GLY A 147 -1.03 4.70 26.47
CA GLY A 147 -0.50 5.05 25.14
C GLY A 147 -0.05 6.52 25.04
N THR A 148 -0.80 7.45 25.64
CA THR A 148 -0.43 8.88 25.66
C THR A 148 0.75 9.16 26.59
N GLU A 149 0.82 8.50 27.74
CA GLU A 149 1.96 8.58 28.68
C GLU A 149 3.24 8.07 28.00
N CYS A 150 3.16 6.92 27.32
CA CYS A 150 4.26 6.39 26.54
C CYS A 150 4.66 7.29 25.37
N PHE A 151 3.69 7.88 24.66
CA PHE A 151 3.96 8.79 23.54
C PHE A 151 4.64 10.08 24.00
N LEU A 152 4.15 10.69 25.08
CA LEU A 152 4.73 11.91 25.65
C LEU A 152 6.03 11.62 26.42
N ASN A 153 6.35 10.34 26.63
CA ASN A 153 7.47 9.87 27.43
C ASN A 153 7.42 10.44 28.87
N VAL A 154 6.21 10.45 29.44
CA VAL A 154 5.93 10.96 30.78
C VAL A 154 5.51 9.78 31.67
N GLY A 155 6.28 9.53 32.73
CA GLY A 155 6.00 8.50 33.74
C GLY A 155 6.89 7.25 33.61
N GLU A 156 7.08 6.54 34.72
CA GLU A 156 7.66 5.19 34.74
C GLU A 156 6.67 4.20 34.12
N SER A 157 6.54 4.25 32.80
CA SER A 157 5.78 3.23 32.07
C SER A 157 6.52 1.89 32.19
N PRO A 158 5.85 0.77 32.51
CA PRO A 158 6.48 -0.55 32.61
C PRO A 158 6.98 -1.10 31.25
N ILE A 159 6.72 -0.36 30.17
CA ILE A 159 7.11 -0.67 28.80
C ILE A 159 8.21 0.32 28.42
N ASP A 160 9.31 -0.18 27.87
CA ASP A 160 10.37 0.66 27.32
C ASP A 160 9.83 1.49 26.15
N CYS A 161 9.52 2.76 26.43
CA CYS A 161 9.03 3.73 25.45
C CYS A 161 10.18 4.42 24.69
N GLY A 162 11.30 3.72 24.53
CA GLY A 162 12.49 4.18 23.83
C GLY A 162 12.19 4.79 22.45
N GLY A 163 12.57 6.05 22.27
CA GLY A 163 12.39 6.78 21.01
C GLY A 163 11.10 7.59 20.88
N ALA A 164 10.18 7.53 21.85
CA ALA A 164 9.03 8.44 21.91
C ALA A 164 9.45 9.83 22.44
N PRO A 165 8.87 10.94 21.94
CA PRO A 165 7.87 11.06 20.87
C PRO A 165 8.46 11.11 19.45
N PHE A 166 9.78 11.26 19.32
CA PHE A 166 10.42 11.63 18.04
C PHE A 166 10.26 10.57 16.95
N LEU A 167 10.38 9.28 17.28
CA LEU A 167 10.26 8.20 16.30
C LEU A 167 8.82 8.06 15.76
N PRO A 168 7.76 8.04 16.60
CA PRO A 168 6.38 8.17 16.14
C PRO A 168 6.10 9.42 15.29
N LEU A 169 6.62 10.59 15.69
CA LEU A 169 6.45 11.84 14.94
C LEU A 169 7.12 11.77 13.57
N LEU A 170 8.35 11.26 13.50
CA LEU A 170 9.06 11.03 12.24
C LEU A 170 8.25 10.09 11.33
N PHE A 171 7.73 8.99 11.88
CA PHE A 171 6.85 8.08 11.13
C PHE A 171 5.62 8.81 10.57
N ILE A 172 4.94 9.65 11.36
CA ILE A 172 3.78 10.43 10.91
C ILE A 172 4.17 11.38 9.76
N VAL A 173 5.27 12.12 9.91
CA VAL A 173 5.74 13.08 8.89
C VAL A 173 6.07 12.37 7.58
N VAL A 174 6.82 11.27 7.64
CA VAL A 174 7.18 10.49 6.44
C VAL A 174 5.94 9.88 5.77
N ASN A 175 5.00 9.33 6.55
CA ASN A 175 3.76 8.79 6.00
C ASN A 175 2.89 9.86 5.35
N MET A 176 2.83 11.06 5.95
CA MET A 176 2.08 12.18 5.38
C MET A 176 2.70 12.63 4.05
N ALA A 177 4.02 12.80 4.01
CA ALA A 177 4.75 13.15 2.79
C ALA A 177 4.55 12.09 1.69
N PHE A 178 4.59 10.81 2.05
CA PHE A 178 4.34 9.71 1.12
C PHE A 178 2.91 9.74 0.56
N ASN A 179 1.89 9.90 1.41
CA ASN A 179 0.49 9.97 0.97
C ASN A 179 0.22 11.18 0.07
N ILE A 180 0.76 12.36 0.39
CA ILE A 180 0.64 13.56 -0.45
C ILE A 180 1.30 13.34 -1.81
N SER A 181 2.50 12.77 -1.83
CA SER A 181 3.23 12.46 -3.07
C SER A 181 2.45 11.48 -3.96
N LEU A 182 1.88 10.44 -3.34
CA LEU A 182 1.07 9.45 -4.05
C LEU A 182 -0.20 10.09 -4.61
N LEU A 183 -0.89 10.96 -3.86
CA LEU A 183 -2.06 11.69 -4.36
C LEU A 183 -1.70 12.66 -5.49
N ASN A 184 -0.54 13.31 -5.43
CA ASN A 184 -0.06 14.13 -6.54
C ASN A 184 0.14 13.29 -7.81
N LEU A 185 0.67 12.07 -7.66
CA LEU A 185 0.84 11.14 -8.78
C LEU A 185 -0.49 10.63 -9.34
N VAL A 186 -1.47 10.33 -8.48
CA VAL A 186 -2.85 10.01 -8.89
C VAL A 186 -3.47 11.18 -9.64
N LYS A 187 -3.27 12.40 -9.13
CA LYS A 187 -3.76 13.63 -9.75
C LYS A 187 -3.15 13.81 -11.13
N MET A 188 -1.86 13.56 -11.35
CA MET A 188 -1.20 13.75 -12.65
C MET A 188 -1.47 12.63 -13.65
N SER A 189 -1.53 11.37 -13.18
CA SER A 189 -1.54 10.18 -14.02
C SER A 189 -2.79 9.31 -13.80
N SER A 190 -2.69 8.30 -12.92
CA SER A 190 -3.80 7.40 -12.54
C SER A 190 -3.49 6.67 -11.25
N ALA A 191 -4.51 6.12 -10.60
CA ALA A 191 -4.37 5.29 -9.41
C ALA A 191 -3.50 4.05 -9.66
N VAL A 192 -3.62 3.44 -10.84
CA VAL A 192 -2.83 2.24 -11.19
C VAL A 192 -1.35 2.59 -11.36
N VAL A 193 -1.01 3.67 -12.07
CA VAL A 193 0.38 4.13 -12.20
C VAL A 193 0.97 4.48 -10.83
N ALA A 194 0.21 5.21 -10.00
CA ALA A 194 0.69 5.58 -8.67
C ALA A 194 0.98 4.35 -7.79
N SER A 195 0.15 3.32 -7.91
CA SER A 195 0.32 2.06 -7.18
C SER A 195 1.49 1.24 -7.70
N LEU A 196 1.67 1.18 -9.02
CA LEU A 196 2.84 0.55 -9.65
C LEU A 196 4.15 1.24 -9.25
N THR A 197 4.18 2.57 -9.16
CA THR A 197 5.31 3.33 -8.64
C THR A 197 5.53 3.08 -7.15
N ALA A 198 4.48 2.97 -6.34
CA ALA A 198 4.64 2.60 -4.94
C ALA A 198 5.21 1.18 -4.77
N THR A 199 4.78 0.23 -5.62
CA THR A 199 5.32 -1.14 -5.63
C THR A 199 6.81 -1.17 -5.97
N SER A 200 7.34 -0.23 -6.76
CA SER A 200 8.78 -0.16 -7.04
C SER A 200 9.63 0.22 -5.83
N ALA A 201 9.04 0.82 -4.79
CA ALA A 201 9.72 1.09 -3.53
C ALA A 201 10.02 -0.19 -2.73
N VAL A 202 9.32 -1.29 -2.99
CA VAL A 202 9.49 -2.57 -2.28
C VAL A 202 10.90 -3.15 -2.45
N PRO A 203 11.41 -3.41 -3.67
CA PRO A 203 12.77 -3.93 -3.82
C PRO A 203 13.84 -2.93 -3.37
N ILE A 204 13.59 -1.62 -3.52
CA ILE A 204 14.51 -0.58 -3.03
C ILE A 204 14.63 -0.67 -1.51
N SER A 205 13.49 -0.83 -0.81
CA SER A 205 13.47 -0.99 0.65
C SER A 205 14.19 -2.26 1.09
N ILE A 206 13.95 -3.38 0.40
CA ILE A 206 14.63 -4.65 0.70
C ILE A 206 16.14 -4.51 0.47
N TYR A 207 16.57 -3.88 -0.62
CA TYR A 207 17.97 -3.62 -0.89
C TYR A 207 18.63 -2.75 0.20
N ILE A 208 17.96 -1.68 0.65
CA ILE A 208 18.46 -0.82 1.73
C ILE A 208 18.57 -1.61 3.05
N LEU A 209 17.59 -2.46 3.37
CA LEU A 209 17.59 -3.28 4.58
C LEU A 209 18.64 -4.41 4.55
N SER A 210 19.13 -4.79 3.38
CA SER A 210 20.26 -5.71 3.22
C SER A 210 21.61 -5.05 3.53
N LEU A 211 21.70 -3.73 3.55
CA LEU A 211 22.92 -3.02 3.93
C LEU A 211 23.15 -3.12 5.45
N PRO A 212 24.42 -3.14 5.91
CA PRO A 212 24.73 -3.08 7.33
C PRO A 212 24.34 -1.70 7.87
N LEU A 213 23.12 -1.59 8.40
CA LEU A 213 22.59 -0.39 9.02
C LEU A 213 23.08 -0.30 10.48
N PRO A 214 23.27 0.91 11.03
CA PRO A 214 23.86 1.12 12.36
C PRO A 214 23.13 0.41 13.53
N TYR A 215 21.89 -0.05 13.32
CA TYR A 215 21.10 -0.78 14.31
C TYR A 215 20.75 -2.23 13.90
N ILE A 216 21.21 -2.72 12.74
CA ILE A 216 20.98 -4.08 12.25
C ILE A 216 22.35 -4.73 11.98
N PRO A 217 22.90 -5.50 12.93
CA PRO A 217 24.29 -5.94 12.90
C PRO A 217 24.61 -7.00 11.84
N HIS A 218 23.60 -7.61 11.19
CA HIS A 218 23.81 -8.59 10.12
C HIS A 218 23.05 -8.13 8.87
N GLY A 219 23.77 -7.59 7.89
CA GLY A 219 23.22 -7.35 6.55
C GLY A 219 22.78 -8.67 5.94
N ALA A 220 21.55 -8.73 5.43
CA ALA A 220 21.00 -9.94 4.83
C ALA A 220 21.59 -10.17 3.44
N GLU A 221 22.11 -11.37 3.16
CA GLU A 221 22.58 -11.75 1.83
C GLU A 221 21.40 -11.77 0.84
N LEU A 222 21.51 -10.96 -0.22
CA LEU A 222 20.53 -10.90 -1.29
C LEU A 222 20.65 -12.14 -2.18
N SER A 223 19.57 -12.92 -2.26
CA SER A 223 19.52 -14.07 -3.15
C SER A 223 19.48 -13.65 -4.62
N MET A 224 20.04 -14.50 -5.50
CA MET A 224 20.02 -14.25 -6.94
C MET A 224 18.58 -14.17 -7.50
N SER A 225 17.66 -14.94 -6.93
CA SER A 225 16.24 -14.90 -7.31
C SER A 225 15.54 -13.60 -6.87
N PHE A 226 16.00 -12.95 -5.80
CA PHE A 226 15.51 -11.62 -5.44
C PHE A 226 15.86 -10.58 -6.51
N ILE A 227 17.13 -10.56 -6.95
CA ILE A 227 17.60 -9.66 -8.00
C ILE A 227 16.82 -9.90 -9.29
N PHE A 228 16.66 -11.17 -9.68
CA PHE A 228 15.87 -11.54 -10.84
C PHE A 228 14.41 -11.05 -10.74
N GLY A 229 13.75 -11.28 -9.59
CA GLY A 229 12.39 -10.79 -9.34
C GLY A 229 12.28 -9.25 -9.43
N ALA A 230 13.25 -8.52 -8.89
CA ALA A 230 13.30 -7.07 -8.97
C ALA A 230 13.44 -6.57 -10.42
N VAL A 231 14.30 -7.21 -11.23
CA VAL A 231 14.46 -6.89 -12.66
C VAL A 231 13.17 -7.15 -13.45
N VAL A 232 12.52 -8.29 -13.21
CA VAL A 232 11.23 -8.62 -13.84
C VAL A 232 10.17 -7.59 -13.49
N MET A 233 10.10 -7.18 -12.22
CA MET A 233 9.15 -6.17 -11.75
C MET A 233 9.41 -4.79 -12.39
N LEU A 234 10.67 -4.35 -12.45
CA LEU A 234 11.05 -3.09 -13.12
C LEU A 234 10.74 -3.12 -14.62
N THR A 235 10.98 -4.26 -15.27
CA THR A 235 10.64 -4.45 -16.69
C THR A 235 9.13 -4.34 -16.92
N GLY A 236 8.32 -4.94 -16.04
CA GLY A 236 6.86 -4.82 -16.09
C GLY A 236 6.37 -3.38 -15.90
N LEU A 237 7.01 -2.61 -15.00
CA LEU A 237 6.72 -1.19 -14.79
C LEU A 237 7.04 -0.36 -16.04
N ILE A 238 8.20 -0.60 -16.67
CA ILE A 238 8.60 0.08 -17.90
C ILE A 238 7.59 -0.25 -19.00
N LEU A 239 7.26 -1.52 -19.20
CA LEU A 239 6.31 -1.96 -20.22
C LEU A 239 4.92 -1.33 -20.05
N TYR A 240 4.46 -1.18 -18.80
CA TYR A 240 3.20 -0.53 -18.48
C TYR A 240 3.19 0.97 -18.84
N ASN A 241 4.31 1.66 -18.61
CA ASN A 241 4.43 3.11 -18.77
C ASN A 241 4.91 3.55 -20.16
N LEU A 242 5.32 2.62 -21.03
CA LEU A 242 5.73 2.95 -22.40
C LEU A 242 4.57 3.64 -23.14
N PRO A 243 4.87 4.69 -23.94
CA PRO A 243 3.86 5.37 -24.74
C PRO A 243 3.09 4.36 -25.58
N GLN A 244 1.76 4.45 -25.52
CA GLN A 244 0.95 3.76 -26.51
C GLN A 244 1.28 4.40 -27.86
N SER A 245 2.04 3.68 -28.70
CA SER A 245 2.05 3.95 -30.14
C SER A 245 0.58 4.01 -30.57
N SER A 246 0.08 5.24 -30.74
CA SER A 246 -1.20 5.49 -31.36
C SER A 246 -1.07 4.90 -32.75
N SER A 247 -1.89 3.91 -33.09
CA SER A 247 -2.13 3.61 -34.50
C SER A 247 -2.80 4.83 -35.12
N LYS A 248 -1.98 5.80 -35.54
CA LYS A 248 -2.35 6.73 -36.60
C LYS A 248 -1.96 6.04 -37.89
N GLU A 249 -2.89 5.32 -38.49
CA GLU A 249 -2.94 5.18 -39.94
C GLU A 249 -4.38 4.93 -40.40
N SER A 250 -4.92 5.97 -41.03
CA SER A 250 -5.96 6.03 -42.06
C SER A 250 -7.26 5.23 -41.89
N LYS A 251 -8.33 5.93 -41.50
CA LYS A 251 -9.60 5.89 -42.24
C LYS A 251 -9.82 7.27 -42.85
N ALA A 252 -9.29 7.44 -44.06
CA ALA A 252 -9.85 8.36 -45.03
C ALA A 252 -10.63 7.47 -46.02
N ASP A 253 -11.96 7.56 -45.96
CA ASP A 253 -12.83 7.42 -47.13
C ASP A 253 -13.42 8.80 -47.39
#